data_AF-A0A8S3KAM2-F1
#
_entry.id   AF-A0A8S3KAM2-F1
#
_cell.length_a   1.000
_cell.length_b   1.000
_cell.length_c   1.000
_cell.angle_alpha   90.00
_cell.angle_beta   90.00
_cell.angle_gamma   90.00
#
_symmetry.space_group_name_H-M   'P 1'
#
loop_
_entity.id
_entity.type
_entity.pdbx_description
1 polymer ?
#
loop_
_entity_poly.entity_id
_entity_poly.type
_entity_poly.pdbx_seq_one_letter_code
_entity_poly.pdbx_strand_id
1 'polypeptide(L)'
;SDLKDLLRNLLQVDLTKRYGNLKNGVDDIKTHKWFASTDWIAIYQRKVEPPFIPKSKGPGDASNFDDYEEEPLRIATTEKFGKEFEEF
;
A
#
# COMPACT_ATOMS: atom_id res chain seq x y z
N SER A 1 10.44 -10.71 -20.79
CA SER A 1 9.04 -10.72 -20.35
C SER A 1 8.70 -9.33 -19.86
N ASP A 2 7.43 -8.93 -19.98
CA ASP A 2 7.00 -7.57 -19.64
C ASP A 2 7.24 -7.24 -18.16
N LEU A 3 7.10 -8.23 -17.25
CA LEU A 3 7.40 -8.03 -15.84
C LEU A 3 8.87 -7.64 -15.59
N LYS A 4 9.82 -8.32 -16.24
CA LYS A 4 11.25 -8.00 -16.07
C LYS A 4 11.58 -6.60 -16.58
N ASP A 5 10.89 -6.15 -17.62
CA ASP A 5 11.08 -4.80 -18.18
C ASP A 5 10.53 -3.73 -17.23
N LEU A 6 9.30 -3.90 -16.74
CA LEU A 6 8.70 -3.04 -15.74
C LEU A 6 9.60 -2.92 -14.49
N LEU A 7 10.09 -4.04 -13.96
CA LEU A 7 10.93 -4.05 -12.77
C LEU A 7 12.25 -3.30 -12.98
N ARG A 8 12.87 -3.37 -14.17
CA ARG A 8 14.10 -2.60 -14.44
C ARG A 8 13.85 -1.09 -14.46
N ASN A 9 12.69 -0.68 -14.96
CA ASN A 9 12.31 0.74 -15.03
C ASN A 9 11.84 1.28 -13.66
N LEU A 10 11.25 0.44 -12.81
CA LEU A 10 10.88 0.79 -11.43
C LEU A 10 12.09 0.78 -10.47
N LEU A 11 12.92 -0.27 -10.55
CA LEU A 11 14.12 -0.44 -9.72
C LEU A 11 15.35 0.20 -10.37
N GLN A 12 15.14 1.29 -11.10
CA GLN A 12 16.21 2.03 -11.75
C GLN A 12 17.02 2.80 -10.69
N VAL A 13 18.34 2.63 -10.73
CA VAL A 13 19.29 3.28 -9.80
C VAL A 13 19.30 4.79 -10.03
N ASP A 14 19.31 5.22 -11.29
CA ASP A 14 19.23 6.63 -11.67
C ASP A 14 17.78 7.14 -11.55
N LEU A 15 17.52 7.99 -10.55
CA LEU A 15 16.20 8.55 -10.28
C LEU A 15 15.60 9.29 -11.49
N THR A 16 16.44 9.90 -12.33
CA THR A 16 16.00 10.66 -13.52
C THR A 16 15.44 9.76 -14.63
N LYS A 17 15.66 8.45 -14.52
CA LYS A 17 15.21 7.42 -15.47
C LYS A 17 14.16 6.48 -14.88
N ARG A 18 13.81 6.66 -13.60
CA ARG A 18 12.86 5.79 -12.90
C ARG A 18 11.43 6.11 -13.31
N TYR A 19 10.66 5.09 -13.68
CA TYR A 19 9.23 5.25 -13.94
C TYR A 19 8.51 5.80 -12.71
N GLY A 20 7.52 6.68 -12.93
CA GLY A 20 6.90 7.48 -11.88
C GLY A 20 7.57 8.84 -11.66
N ASN A 21 8.82 9.02 -12.11
CA ASN A 21 9.58 10.26 -11.95
C ASN A 21 9.99 10.92 -13.30
N LEU A 22 9.53 10.37 -14.42
CA LEU A 22 9.72 10.95 -15.75
C LEU A 22 8.65 12.02 -16.04
N LYS A 23 8.72 12.63 -17.23
CA LYS A 23 7.76 13.64 -17.67
C LYS A 23 6.29 13.17 -17.63
N ASN A 24 6.02 11.90 -17.95
CA ASN A 24 4.66 11.35 -17.92
C ASN A 24 4.27 10.83 -16.51
N GLY A 25 5.19 10.88 -15.54
CA GLY A 25 4.94 10.47 -14.16
C GLY A 25 4.43 9.04 -14.05
N VAL A 26 3.24 8.90 -13.43
CA VAL A 26 2.60 7.60 -13.19
C VAL A 26 2.10 6.92 -14.47
N ASP A 27 1.87 7.67 -15.55
CA ASP A 27 1.29 7.11 -16.77
C ASP A 27 2.27 6.16 -17.48
N ASP A 28 3.59 6.34 -17.31
CA ASP A 28 4.59 5.38 -17.79
C ASP A 28 4.44 3.99 -17.12
N ILE A 29 3.91 3.95 -15.90
CA ILE A 29 3.60 2.69 -15.19
C ILE A 29 2.25 2.16 -15.67
N LYS A 30 1.20 2.99 -15.67
CA LYS A 30 -0.18 2.57 -15.99
C LYS A 30 -0.34 2.05 -17.43
N THR A 31 0.44 2.60 -18.36
CA THR A 31 0.40 2.25 -19.79
C THR A 31 1.43 1.19 -20.18
N HIS A 32 2.25 0.70 -19.24
CA HIS A 32 3.23 -0.33 -19.51
C HIS A 32 2.55 -1.65 -19.92
N LYS A 33 3.15 -2.40 -20.86
CA LYS A 33 2.58 -3.64 -21.43
C LYS A 33 2.18 -4.69 -20.40
N TRP A 34 2.90 -4.75 -19.27
CA TRP A 34 2.57 -5.65 -18.16
C TRP A 34 1.17 -5.38 -17.57
N PHE A 35 0.70 -4.14 -17.62
CA PHE A 35 -0.63 -3.72 -17.16
C PHE A 35 -1.66 -3.61 -18.30
N ALA A 36 -1.38 -4.13 -19.50
CA ALA A 36 -2.27 -3.97 -20.66
C ALA A 36 -3.71 -4.49 -20.44
N SER A 37 -3.88 -5.51 -19.58
CA SER A 37 -5.19 -6.07 -19.22
C SER A 37 -5.83 -5.39 -17.99
N THR A 38 -5.19 -4.37 -17.43
CA THR A 38 -5.63 -3.74 -16.17
C THR A 38 -6.61 -2.62 -16.45
N ASP A 39 -7.87 -2.81 -16.04
CA ASP A 39 -8.86 -1.73 -16.02
C ASP A 39 -8.72 -0.92 -14.72
N TRP A 40 -8.02 0.21 -14.83
CA TRP A 40 -7.77 1.11 -13.70
C TRP A 40 -9.03 1.70 -13.08
N ILE A 41 -10.09 1.94 -13.87
CA ILE A 41 -11.34 2.49 -13.35
C ILE A 41 -12.14 1.40 -12.64
N ALA A 42 -12.21 0.19 -13.18
CA ALA A 42 -12.87 -0.93 -12.51
C ALA A 42 -12.19 -1.29 -11.18
N ILE A 43 -10.85 -1.24 -11.12
CA ILE A 43 -10.10 -1.44 -9.87
C ILE A 43 -10.43 -0.34 -8.87
N TYR A 44 -10.38 0.93 -9.28
CA TYR A 44 -10.72 2.07 -8.42
C TYR A 44 -12.15 1.97 -7.87
N GLN A 45 -13.10 1.55 -8.70
CA GLN A 45 -14.51 1.35 -8.32
C GLN A 45 -14.76 0.03 -7.57
N ARG A 46 -13.73 -0.78 -7.29
CA ARG A 46 -13.82 -2.08 -6.62
C ARG A 46 -14.77 -3.06 -7.34
N LYS A 47 -14.80 -3.02 -8.68
CA LYS A 47 -15.64 -3.86 -9.54
C LYS A 47 -14.94 -5.13 -10.04
N VAL A 48 -13.61 -5.20 -9.91
CA VAL A 48 -12.84 -6.40 -10.26
C VAL A 48 -12.94 -7.40 -9.11
N GLU A 49 -13.27 -8.65 -9.42
CA GLU A 49 -13.27 -9.73 -8.44
C GLU A 49 -11.84 -10.00 -7.94
N PRO A 50 -11.60 -9.97 -6.62
CA PRO A 50 -10.27 -10.24 -6.10
C PRO A 50 -9.91 -11.72 -6.28
N PRO A 51 -8.63 -12.04 -6.52
CA PRO A 51 -8.18 -13.44 -6.64
C PRO A 51 -8.29 -14.23 -5.34
N PHE A 52 -8.45 -13.55 -4.20
CA PHE A 52 -8.55 -14.14 -2.88
C PHE A 52 -9.46 -13.29 -1.99
N ILE A 53 -10.38 -13.94 -1.30
CA ILE A 53 -11.23 -13.34 -0.26
C ILE A 53 -10.84 -13.98 1.08
N PRO A 54 -10.29 -13.22 2.03
CA PRO A 54 -9.94 -13.73 3.35
C PRO A 54 -11.17 -14.27 4.08
N LYS A 55 -10.99 -15.34 4.85
CA LYS A 55 -12.04 -15.87 5.72
C LYS A 55 -12.15 -14.97 6.95
N SER A 56 -13.37 -14.55 7.28
CA SER A 56 -13.69 -13.83 8.50
C SER A 56 -15.06 -14.25 9.00
N LYS A 57 -15.19 -14.44 10.31
CA LYS A 57 -16.43 -14.83 10.99
C LYS A 57 -17.29 -13.61 11.35
N GLY A 58 -16.76 -12.39 11.24
CA GLY A 58 -17.48 -11.16 11.54
C GLY A 58 -16.57 -9.98 11.87
N PRO A 59 -17.14 -8.82 12.23
CA PRO A 59 -16.40 -7.57 12.41
C PRO A 59 -15.33 -7.58 13.53
N GLY A 60 -15.44 -8.48 14.51
CA GLY A 60 -14.47 -8.63 15.61
C GLY A 60 -13.54 -9.83 15.46
N ASP A 61 -13.52 -10.49 14.30
CA ASP A 61 -12.69 -11.68 14.09
C ASP A 61 -11.21 -11.31 13.90
N ALA A 62 -10.37 -11.65 14.87
CA ALA A 62 -8.93 -11.45 14.83
C ALA A 62 -8.15 -12.67 14.29
N SER A 63 -8.81 -13.70 13.76
CA SER A 63 -8.13 -14.96 13.38
C SER A 63 -7.11 -14.87 12.25
N ASN A 64 -7.05 -13.74 11.52
CA ASN A 64 -6.04 -13.49 10.49
C ASN A 64 -4.80 -12.75 11.03
N PHE A 65 -4.76 -12.50 12.34
CA PHE A 65 -3.65 -11.88 13.06
C PHE A 65 -3.00 -12.92 13.98
N ASP A 66 -1.73 -12.69 14.32
CA ASP A 66 -1.02 -13.50 15.30
C ASP A 66 -1.40 -13.08 16.73
N ASP A 67 -1.22 -13.99 17.69
CA ASP A 67 -1.41 -13.70 19.11
C ASP A 67 -0.16 -13.01 19.69
N TYR A 68 -0.37 -11.91 20.42
CA TYR A 68 0.68 -11.15 21.11
C TYR A 68 0.41 -11.12 22.62
N GLU A 69 1.45 -10.87 23.42
CA GLU A 69 1.29 -10.68 24.87
C GLU A 69 0.53 -9.37 25.14
N GLU A 70 -0.52 -9.45 25.95
CA GLU A 70 -1.36 -8.30 26.30
C GLU A 70 -0.70 -7.45 27.40
N GLU A 71 -0.30 -6.23 27.04
CA GLU A 71 0.23 -5.25 28.00
C GLU A 71 -0.87 -4.27 28.47
N PRO A 72 -0.95 -3.96 29.78
CA PRO A 72 -1.93 -3.01 30.28
C PRO A 72 -1.60 -1.59 29.80
N LEU A 73 -2.60 -0.86 29.32
CA LEU A 73 -2.48 0.56 28.99
C LEU A 73 -2.17 1.39 30.25
N ARG A 74 -0.99 2.03 30.29
CA ARG A 74 -0.56 2.88 31.40
C ARG A 74 -0.75 4.35 31.04
N ILE A 75 -1.75 4.98 31.65
CA ILE A 75 -1.98 6.42 31.52
C ILE A 75 -1.08 7.16 32.51
N ALA A 76 -0.26 8.10 32.02
CA ALA A 76 0.58 8.92 32.87
C ALA A 76 -0.26 9.87 33.73
N THR A 77 0.15 10.11 34.97
CA THR A 77 -0.52 11.06 35.89
C THR A 77 -0.28 12.52 35.52
N THR A 78 0.65 12.78 34.60
CA THR A 78 0.99 14.12 34.11
C THR A 78 1.03 14.08 32.60
N GLU A 79 0.66 15.19 31.95
CA GLU A 79 0.92 15.39 30.54
C GLU A 79 2.41 15.13 30.23
N LYS A 80 2.66 14.31 29.22
CA LYS A 80 3.99 14.02 28.71
C LYS A 80 4.07 14.58 27.31
N PHE A 81 5.13 15.32 27.02
CA PHE A 81 5.46 15.79 25.68
C PHE A 81 4.38 16.67 25.02
N GLY A 82 3.63 17.45 25.82
CA GLY A 82 2.52 18.27 25.31
C GLY A 82 2.93 19.30 24.25
N LYS A 83 4.17 19.79 24.28
CA LYS A 83 4.70 20.71 23.24
C LYS A 83 5.06 19.97 21.96
N GLU A 84 5.62 18.77 22.09
CA GLU A 84 6.06 17.95 20.97
C GLU A 84 4.89 17.37 20.17
N PHE A 85 3.74 17.17 20.84
CA PHE A 85 2.49 16.69 20.23
C PHE A 85 1.39 17.76 20.19
N GLU A 86 1.75 19.05 20.22
CA GLU A 86 0.78 20.15 20.24
C GLU A 86 -0.14 20.18 19.00
N GLU A 87 0.38 19.72 17.85
CA GLU A 87 -0.34 19.68 16.57
C GLU A 87 -0.65 18.24 16.10
N PHE A 88 -0.49 17.23 16.96
CA PHE A 88 -0.81 15.83 16.60
C PHE A 88 -2.31 15.62 16.42
#